data_AF-X0TC92-F1
#
_entry.id   AF-X0TC92-F1
#
_cell.length_a   1.000
_cell.length_b   1.000
_cell.length_c   1.000
_cell.angle_alpha   90.00
_cell.angle_beta   90.00
_cell.angle_gamma   90.00
#
_symmetry.space_group_name_H-M   'P 1'
#
loop_
_entity.id
_entity.type
_entity.pdbx_description
1 polymer ?
#
loop_
_entity_poly.entity_id
_entity_poly.type
_entity_poly.pdbx_seq_one_letter_code
_entity_poly.pdbx_strand_id
1 'polypeptide(L)' 'MQTIKFKGKNTIFLNGIEYKGYNIGDLPPSFGFIRKHNGFDEDGNDLYKYGKKHWFNFKGLTFIEAPLKW' A
#
# COMPACT_ATOMS: atom_id res chain seq x y z
N MET A 1 11.13 17.22 10.19
CA MET A 1 12.08 16.23 9.61
C MET A 1 11.32 14.94 9.37
N GLN A 2 11.45 14.34 8.19
CA GLN A 2 10.88 13.02 7.97
C GLN A 2 11.80 11.96 8.60
N THR A 3 11.24 11.04 9.38
CA THR A 3 12.01 9.99 10.06
C THR A 3 11.78 8.66 9.37
N ILE A 4 12.88 8.02 8.95
CA ILE A 4 12.86 6.69 8.37
C ILE A 4 13.45 5.71 9.39
N LYS A 5 12.69 4.66 9.73
CA LYS A 5 13.16 3.58 10.63
C LYS A 5 13.04 2.25 9.90
N PHE A 6 14.09 1.46 9.93
CA PHE A 6 14.11 0.12 9.32
C PHE A 6 13.73 -0.91 10.39
N LYS A 7 12.60 -1.60 10.21
CA LYS A 7 12.16 -2.67 11.13
C LYS A 7 12.64 -4.05 10.67
N GLY A 8 13.00 -4.20 9.39
CA GLY A 8 13.53 -5.43 8.82
C GLY A 8 14.04 -5.23 7.39
N LYS A 9 14.32 -6.33 6.67
CA LYS A 9 14.84 -6.28 5.29
C LYS A 9 13.93 -5.52 4.31
N ASN A 10 12.61 -5.74 4.41
CA ASN A 10 11.63 -5.18 3.48
C ASN A 10 10.54 -4.36 4.20
N THR A 11 10.77 -3.92 5.44
CA THR A 11 9.77 -3.16 6.21
C THR A 11 10.39 -1.89 6.75
N ILE A 12 9.79 -0.76 6.39
CA ILE A 12 10.24 0.58 6.75
C ILE A 12 9.09 1.32 7.42
N PHE A 13 9.40 2.12 8.44
CA PHE A 13 8.49 3.10 8.99
C PHE A 13 8.91 4.47 8.49
N LEU A 14 8.01 5.15 7.80
CA LEU A 14 8.18 6.53 7.39
C LEU A 14 7.21 7.38 8.21
N ASN A 15 7.75 8.24 9.09
CA ASN A 15 6.96 9.06 10.02
C ASN A 15 5.96 8.24 10.87
N GLY A 16 6.34 7.02 11.27
CA GLY A 16 5.48 6.12 12.05
C GLY A 16 4.50 5.29 11.23
N ILE A 17 4.39 5.50 9.92
CA ILE A 17 3.55 4.70 9.01
C ILE A 17 4.37 3.50 8.51
N GLU A 18 3.83 2.28 8.63
CA GLU A 18 4.49 1.06 8.15
C GLU A 18 4.35 0.91 6.63
N TYR A 19 5.47 0.70 5.95
CA TYR A 19 5.58 0.41 4.54
C TYR A 19 6.23 -0.95 4.32
N LYS A 20 5.75 -1.68 3.32
CA LYS A 20 6.31 -2.96 2.89
C LYS A 20 6.91 -2.82 1.49
N GLY A 21 8.16 -3.26 1.36
CA GLY A 21 8.93 -3.23 0.12
C GLY A 21 8.67 -4.46 -0.74
N TYR A 22 8.36 -4.21 -2.01
CA TYR A 22 8.10 -5.22 -3.04
C TYR A 22 9.06 -5.02 -4.21
N ASN A 23 9.42 -6.12 -4.89
CA ASN A 23 10.05 -6.03 -6.20
C ASN A 23 9.02 -5.57 -7.24
N ILE A 24 9.48 -5.00 -8.34
CA ILE A 24 8.60 -4.54 -9.43
C ILE A 24 7.78 -5.69 -10.03
N GLY A 25 8.32 -6.92 -10.05
CA GLY A 25 7.59 -8.12 -10.49
C GLY A 25 6.60 -8.69 -9.48
N ASP A 26 6.69 -8.28 -8.21
CA ASP A 26 5.92 -8.83 -7.08
C ASP A 26 5.01 -7.76 -6.44
N LEU A 27 4.59 -6.77 -7.21
CA LEU A 27 3.73 -5.70 -6.72
C LEU A 27 2.34 -6.26 -6.33
N PRO A 28 1.77 -5.85 -5.18
CA PRO A 28 0.48 -6.32 -4.75
C PRO A 28 -0.63 -5.85 -5.70
N PRO A 29 -1.73 -6.60 -5.87
CA PRO A 29 -2.83 -6.23 -6.75
C PRO A 29 -3.45 -4.87 -6.42
N SER A 30 -3.30 -4.39 -5.18
CA SER A 30 -3.75 -3.07 -4.72
C SER A 30 -2.95 -1.89 -5.26
N PHE A 31 -1.85 -2.15 -5.98
CA PHE A 31 -0.98 -1.14 -6.57
C PHE A 31 -1.45 -0.78 -7.99
N GLY A 32 -1.28 0.49 -8.38
CA GLY A 32 -1.51 0.92 -9.75
C GLY A 32 -2.96 1.26 -10.13
N PHE A 33 -3.89 1.40 -9.17
CA PHE A 33 -5.22 1.92 -9.43
C PHE A 33 -5.70 2.87 -8.33
N ILE A 34 -6.60 3.81 -8.66
CA ILE A 34 -7.18 4.75 -7.70
C ILE A 34 -8.44 4.16 -7.06
N ARG A 35 -9.34 3.65 -7.88
CA ARG A 35 -10.61 3.04 -7.47
C ARG A 35 -10.95 1.88 -8.41
N LYS A 36 -11.37 0.75 -7.85
CA LYS A 36 -11.84 -0.43 -8.60
C LYS A 36 -13.24 -0.78 -8.11
N HIS A 37 -14.18 -0.97 -9.04
CA HIS A 37 -15.51 -1.47 -8.70
C HIS A 37 -15.39 -2.91 -8.18
N ASN A 38 -16.00 -3.18 -7.03
CA ASN A 38 -15.84 -4.41 -6.26
C ASN A 38 -17.19 -5.11 -5.99
N GLY A 39 -18.23 -4.78 -6.77
CA GLY A 39 -19.56 -5.39 -6.68
C GLY A 39 -20.59 -4.45 -6.08
N PHE A 40 -21.67 -5.04 -5.57
CA PHE A 40 -22.77 -4.34 -4.93
C PHE A 40 -22.93 -4.82 -3.49
N ASP A 41 -23.34 -3.93 -2.61
CA ASP A 41 -23.74 -4.27 -1.24
C ASP A 41 -25.13 -4.96 -1.23
N GLU A 42 -25.59 -5.44 -0.07
CA GLU A 42 -26.89 -6.14 0.05
C GLU A 42 -28.08 -5.24 -0.36
N ASP A 43 -27.88 -3.92 -0.25
CA ASP A 43 -28.85 -2.88 -0.64
C ASP A 43 -28.73 -2.45 -2.12
N GLY A 44 -27.84 -3.09 -2.90
CA GLY A 44 -27.65 -2.80 -4.33
C GLY A 44 -26.76 -1.59 -4.63
N ASN A 45 -26.11 -1.00 -3.62
CA ASN A 45 -25.20 0.13 -3.79
C ASN A 45 -23.82 -0.31 -4.32
N ASP A 46 -23.21 0.49 -5.22
CA ASP A 46 -21.87 0.22 -5.74
C ASP A 46 -20.80 0.20 -4.63
N LEU A 47 -20.11 -0.92 -4.50
CA LEU A 47 -18.94 -1.05 -3.63
C LEU A 47 -17.67 -0.77 -4.42
N TYR A 48 -16.85 0.13 -3.89
CA TYR A 48 -15.56 0.49 -4.48
C TYR A 48 -14.42 0.14 -3.55
N LYS A 49 -13.40 -0.51 -4.10
CA LYS A 49 -12.11 -0.70 -3.44
C LYS A 49 -11.15 0.40 -3.86
N TYR A 50 -10.50 1.04 -2.90
CA TYR A 50 -9.48 2.05 -3.17
C TYR A 50 -8.10 1.41 -3.22
N GLY A 51 -7.31 1.79 -4.22
CA GLY A 51 -5.93 1.35 -4.33
C GLY A 51 -5.01 2.18 -3.45
N LYS A 52 -3.74 1.76 -3.35
CA LYS A 52 -2.75 2.43 -2.51
C LYS A 52 -2.18 3.66 -3.22
N LYS A 53 -2.48 4.85 -2.70
CA LYS A 53 -2.01 6.14 -3.23
C LYS A 53 -0.58 6.49 -2.80
N HIS A 54 -0.18 6.09 -1.60
CA HIS A 54 1.14 6.41 -1.05
C HIS A 54 2.12 5.25 -1.26
N TRP A 55 3.14 5.51 -2.05
CA TRP A 55 4.25 4.60 -2.30
C TRP A 55 5.51 5.39 -2.68
N PHE A 56 6.68 4.77 -2.54
CA PHE A 56 7.95 5.35 -2.95
C PHE A 56 8.93 4.26 -3.37
N ASN A 57 9.92 4.59 -4.20
CA ASN A 57 11.03 3.70 -4.50
C ASN A 57 12.21 3.99 -3.56
N PHE A 58 12.83 2.93 -3.02
CA PHE A 58 14.06 3.06 -2.25
C PHE A 58 14.92 1.81 -2.44
N LYS A 59 16.19 2.02 -2.84
CA LYS A 59 17.18 0.95 -3.06
C LYS A 59 16.66 -0.18 -3.98
N GLY A 60 15.92 0.17 -5.03
CA GLY A 60 15.39 -0.79 -6.01
C GLY A 60 14.11 -1.52 -5.57
N LEU A 61 13.61 -1.27 -4.37
CA LEU A 61 12.32 -1.78 -3.89
C LEU A 61 11.24 -0.71 -3.98
N THR A 62 10.02 -1.13 -4.31
CA THR A 62 8.83 -0.30 -4.26
C THR A 62 8.14 -0.49 -2.91
N PHE A 63 8.20 0.53 -2.07
CA PHE A 63 7.57 0.54 -0.74
C PHE A 63 6.14 1.04 -0.84
N ILE A 64 5.20 0.20 -0.42
CA ILE A 64 3.77 0.47 -0.44
C ILE A 64 3.26 0.43 1.00
N GLU A 65 2.41 1.37 1.36
CA GLU A 65 1.81 1.44 2.70
C GLU A 65 1.12 0.12 3.05
N ALA A 66 1.50 -0.45 4.20
CA ALA A 66 0.89 -1.68 4.71
C ALA A 66 -0.62 -1.46 4.96
N PRO A 67 -1.46 -2.50 4.89
CA PRO A 67 -2.82 -2.39 5.40
C PRO A 67 -2.76 -1.99 6.89
N LEU A 68 -3.54 -0.97 7.26
CA LEU A 68 -3.71 -0.58 8.67
C LEU A 68 -4.19 -1.83 9.43
N LYS A 69 -3.41 -2.27 10.42
CA LYS A 69 -3.86 -3.28 11.39
C LYS A 69 -4.68 -2.54 12.44
N TRP A 70 -5.97 -2.83 12.50
CA TRP A 70 -6.88 -2.35 13.54
C TRP A 70 -6.82 -3.32 14.72
#